data_AF-A0A1W9RH21-F1
#
_entry.id   AF-A0A1W9RH21-F1
#
_cell.length_a   1.000
_cell.length_b   1.000
_cell.length_c   1.000
_cell.angle_alpha   90.00
_cell.angle_beta   90.00
_cell.angle_gamma   90.00
#
_symmetry.space_group_name_H-M   'P 1'
#
loop_
_entity.id
_entity.type
_entity.pdbx_description
1 polymer ?
#
loop_
_entity_poly.entity_id
_entity_poly.type
_entity_poly.pdbx_seq_one_letter_code
_entity_poly.pdbx_strand_id
1 'polypeptide(L)'
;MSKPSILSPFGAVKFLFKKPKTLRYPFEAKEPAQRYRGIHLNDWEKCTGCGNCADICPNEAIKMVEISDVESKPGSRNLRPQIDYGRCCFCGLCVDICPAGSLRLSRDYFHIHFDKKTFVLTPRDEKTDTEHFFGDGEYSIFKASLAHRKLNYEGFVSESNFTLFDPDRIEMPEVEPEKRKLSFIEEVLGYSREEAIREASRCLGCKLCEDACPAHLKISDYVEAIYEDKPEESLRKIYEDNPIPAICGRICMKHCEDACSLSIRGEPLAVRWLKRYAADTVMDYKKALEIEPPSRPNGKRVAVIGAGPGGLSLAYFLILKGYEVTVFDSLPGGGGMLRVGPPLYRLPIEAIDRDVNYIASLGVEFRFETTVGKDVRFEELLERYDAVYLGIGMTVSRSTRVKNYEKAIQALPFLRENKIGSGMEVGRNVIVIGGGNVAMDVARVAVRRQSMRYSDSECVTKTVSLEDWDEMPASA
;
A
#
# COMPACT_ATOMS: atom_id res chain seq x y z
N MET A 1 54.75 -10.78 -40.30
CA MET A 1 53.61 -10.73 -41.24
C MET A 1 53.78 -11.87 -42.24
N SER A 2 52.88 -12.85 -42.25
CA SER A 2 52.89 -13.96 -43.20
C SER A 2 52.57 -13.45 -44.61
N LYS A 3 53.23 -14.00 -45.65
CA LYS A 3 52.95 -13.66 -47.05
C LYS A 3 51.48 -14.00 -47.35
N PRO A 4 50.70 -13.11 -48.00
CA PRO A 4 49.33 -13.42 -48.36
C PRO A 4 49.31 -14.64 -49.29
N SER A 5 48.47 -15.62 -48.96
CA SER A 5 48.32 -16.84 -49.76
C SER A 5 47.89 -16.48 -51.19
N ILE A 6 48.54 -17.05 -52.20
CA ILE A 6 48.15 -16.96 -53.62
C ILE A 6 46.70 -17.41 -53.84
N LEU A 7 46.16 -18.23 -52.94
CA LEU A 7 44.79 -18.74 -53.00
C LEU A 7 43.75 -17.86 -52.30
N SER A 8 44.19 -16.78 -51.61
CA SER A 8 43.28 -15.83 -50.95
C SER A 8 42.20 -15.23 -51.86
N PRO A 9 42.42 -14.95 -53.17
CA PRO A 9 41.39 -14.43 -54.06
C PRO A 9 40.26 -15.45 -54.33
N PHE A 10 40.56 -16.76 -54.27
CA PHE A 10 39.57 -17.82 -54.50
C PHE A 10 38.66 -18.06 -53.28
N GLY A 11 38.98 -17.49 -52.12
CA GLY A 11 38.11 -17.49 -50.95
C GLY A 11 36.76 -16.81 -51.19
N ALA A 12 36.65 -15.96 -52.21
CA ALA A 12 35.41 -15.31 -52.64
C ALA A 12 34.47 -16.26 -53.40
N VAL A 13 34.97 -17.33 -54.01
CA VAL A 13 34.18 -18.29 -54.81
C VAL A 13 33.12 -19.00 -53.95
N LYS A 14 33.39 -19.19 -52.64
CA LYS A 14 32.41 -19.76 -51.69
C LYS A 14 31.17 -18.88 -51.47
N PHE A 15 31.18 -17.64 -51.96
CA PHE A 15 30.06 -16.70 -51.90
C PHE A 15 29.35 -16.52 -53.24
N LEU A 16 29.84 -17.10 -54.35
CA LEU A 16 29.28 -16.92 -55.70
C LEU A 16 27.80 -17.33 -55.81
N PHE A 17 27.39 -18.33 -55.03
CA PHE A 17 26.01 -18.82 -54.95
C PHE A 17 25.30 -18.49 -53.62
N LYS A 18 25.97 -17.78 -52.71
CA LYS A 18 25.34 -17.31 -51.47
C LYS A 18 24.67 -15.98 -51.76
N LYS A 19 23.35 -15.89 -51.57
CA LYS A 19 22.66 -14.60 -51.62
C LYS A 19 23.35 -13.62 -50.65
N PRO A 20 23.68 -12.40 -51.09
CA PRO A 20 24.25 -11.39 -50.21
C PRO A 20 23.25 -11.09 -49.08
N LYS A 21 23.75 -10.91 -47.85
CA LYS A 21 22.91 -10.51 -46.70
C LYS A 21 22.50 -9.03 -46.73
N THR A 22 22.89 -8.29 -47.77
CA THR A 22 22.58 -6.88 -47.97
C THR A 22 21.23 -6.74 -48.67
N LEU A 23 20.33 -5.96 -48.08
CA LEU A 23 19.04 -5.60 -48.65
C LEU A 23 19.17 -4.37 -49.53
N ARG A 24 18.32 -4.23 -50.55
CA ARG A 24 18.25 -3.02 -51.37
C ARG A 24 17.50 -1.91 -50.63
N TYR A 25 18.08 -1.37 -49.57
CA TYR A 25 17.49 -0.27 -48.80
C TYR A 25 17.41 1.03 -49.64
N PRO A 26 16.30 1.80 -49.62
CA PRO A 26 15.07 1.62 -48.82
C PRO A 26 13.95 0.80 -49.50
N PHE A 27 14.18 0.22 -50.68
CA PHE A 27 13.17 -0.53 -51.44
C PHE A 27 12.84 -1.92 -50.87
N GLU A 28 13.81 -2.53 -50.18
CA GLU A 28 13.64 -3.77 -49.42
C GLU A 28 13.79 -3.47 -47.92
N ALA A 29 12.69 -3.58 -47.18
CA ALA A 29 12.70 -3.39 -45.73
C ALA A 29 13.27 -4.63 -45.02
N LYS A 30 14.07 -4.41 -43.99
CA LYS A 30 14.47 -5.47 -43.07
C LYS A 30 13.32 -5.74 -42.11
N GLU A 31 12.81 -6.96 -42.10
CA GLU A 31 11.88 -7.38 -41.05
C GLU A 31 12.63 -7.46 -39.71
N PRO A 32 12.23 -6.67 -38.69
CA PRO A 32 12.83 -6.72 -37.36
C PRO A 32 12.53 -8.05 -36.68
N ALA A 33 13.40 -8.44 -35.75
CA ALA A 33 13.13 -9.57 -34.87
C ALA A 33 11.84 -9.32 -34.06
N GLN A 34 11.16 -10.40 -33.65
CA GLN A 34 9.92 -10.29 -32.87
C GLN A 34 10.11 -9.49 -31.58
N ARG A 35 11.25 -9.62 -30.90
CA ARG A 35 11.57 -8.86 -29.68
C ARG A 35 12.43 -7.62 -29.93
N TYR A 36 12.30 -7.00 -31.11
CA TYR A 36 13.08 -5.81 -31.42
C TYR A 36 12.74 -4.66 -30.44
N ARG A 37 13.76 -3.87 -30.09
CA ARG A 37 13.66 -2.74 -29.16
C ARG A 37 13.61 -1.44 -29.96
N GLY A 38 12.43 -1.11 -30.46
CA GLY A 38 12.18 0.07 -31.29
C GLY A 38 11.64 1.26 -30.52
N ILE A 39 10.73 2.01 -31.14
CA ILE A 39 10.07 3.17 -30.51
C ILE A 39 9.11 2.70 -29.41
N HIS A 40 9.06 3.43 -28.30
CA HIS A 40 8.20 3.07 -27.18
C HIS A 40 6.72 3.21 -27.52
N LEU A 41 5.93 2.28 -27.01
CA LEU A 41 4.46 2.32 -26.96
C LEU A 41 4.06 2.46 -25.49
N ASN A 42 3.04 3.27 -25.19
CA ASN A 42 2.53 3.37 -23.82
C ASN A 42 1.00 3.26 -23.80
N ASP A 43 0.50 2.23 -23.11
CA ASP A 43 -0.91 2.04 -22.79
C ASP A 43 -1.29 3.00 -21.67
N TRP A 44 -1.96 4.10 -21.99
CA TRP A 44 -2.29 5.14 -21.02
C TRP A 44 -3.36 4.72 -20.02
N GLU A 45 -4.20 3.73 -20.35
CA GLU A 45 -5.21 3.22 -19.43
C GLU A 45 -4.57 2.40 -18.31
N LYS A 46 -3.52 1.65 -18.63
CA LYS A 46 -2.76 0.86 -17.65
C LYS A 46 -1.67 1.65 -16.92
N CYS A 47 -1.17 2.73 -17.50
CA CYS A 47 -0.06 3.48 -16.91
C CYS A 47 -0.48 4.19 -15.61
N THR A 48 0.22 3.88 -14.50
CA THR A 48 -0.02 4.49 -13.19
C THR A 48 0.67 5.83 -12.98
N GLY A 49 1.55 6.25 -13.90
CA GLY A 49 2.37 7.45 -13.71
C GLY A 49 3.37 7.35 -12.54
N CYS A 50 3.75 6.12 -12.13
CA CYS A 50 4.63 5.86 -10.98
C CYS A 50 6.06 6.40 -11.09
N GLY A 51 6.56 6.70 -12.29
CA GLY A 51 7.91 7.25 -12.49
C GLY A 51 9.06 6.24 -12.61
N ASN A 52 8.86 4.97 -12.23
CA ASN A 52 9.90 3.93 -12.27
C ASN A 52 10.68 3.84 -13.59
N CYS A 53 10.02 4.06 -14.74
CA CYS A 53 10.67 4.05 -16.05
C CYS A 53 11.69 5.19 -16.23
N ALA A 54 11.45 6.35 -15.60
CA ALA A 54 12.37 7.47 -15.56
C ALA A 54 13.51 7.20 -14.57
N ASP A 55 13.18 6.72 -13.36
CA ASP A 55 14.16 6.47 -12.30
C ASP A 55 15.20 5.42 -12.70
N ILE A 56 14.77 4.36 -13.40
CA ILE A 56 15.69 3.30 -13.88
C ILE A 56 16.53 3.73 -15.09
N CYS A 57 16.24 4.87 -15.73
CA CYS A 57 16.82 5.23 -17.01
C CYS A 57 18.27 5.72 -16.84
N PRO A 58 19.30 4.95 -17.25
CA PRO A 58 20.70 5.33 -17.00
C PRO A 58 21.15 6.56 -17.81
N ASN A 59 20.43 6.88 -18.88
CA ASN A 59 20.74 8.01 -19.76
C ASN A 59 19.89 9.25 -19.46
N GLU A 60 19.02 9.19 -18.45
CA GLU A 60 18.04 10.25 -18.15
C GLU A 60 17.28 10.69 -19.41
N ALA A 61 16.88 9.72 -20.21
CA ALA A 61 16.18 9.94 -21.48
C ALA A 61 14.67 10.07 -21.29
N ILE A 62 14.14 9.74 -20.10
CA ILE A 62 12.72 9.74 -19.82
C ILE A 62 12.42 10.81 -18.77
N LYS A 63 11.48 11.69 -19.08
CA LYS A 63 10.92 12.68 -18.16
C LYS A 63 9.44 12.39 -17.96
N MET A 64 8.98 12.36 -16.71
CA MET A 64 7.54 12.28 -16.44
C MET A 64 6.90 13.65 -16.67
N VAL A 65 5.87 13.71 -17.50
CA VAL A 65 5.14 14.95 -17.84
C VAL A 65 3.67 14.83 -17.47
N GLU A 66 3.08 15.91 -16.97
CA GLU A 66 1.66 15.99 -16.67
C GLU A 66 0.82 16.04 -17.93
N ILE A 67 -0.27 15.29 -17.93
CA ILE A 67 -1.25 15.22 -19.00
C ILE A 67 -2.58 15.72 -18.45
N SER A 68 -3.11 16.80 -19.03
CA SER A 68 -4.38 17.43 -18.61
C SER A 68 -5.58 16.49 -18.69
N ASP A 69 -5.57 15.59 -19.67
CA ASP A 69 -6.72 14.74 -20.00
C ASP A 69 -6.76 13.47 -19.15
N VAL A 70 -5.78 13.26 -18.26
CA VAL A 70 -5.71 12.12 -17.36
C VAL A 70 -6.02 12.59 -15.94
N GLU A 71 -7.04 12.02 -15.32
CA GLU A 71 -7.39 12.31 -13.94
C GLU A 71 -6.49 11.55 -12.95
N SER A 72 -6.06 12.22 -11.88
CA SER A 72 -5.29 11.61 -10.80
C SER A 72 -6.23 10.96 -9.78
N LYS A 73 -5.92 9.74 -9.36
CA LYS A 73 -6.67 8.98 -8.35
C LYS A 73 -5.71 8.18 -7.45
N PRO A 74 -6.12 7.74 -6.25
CA PRO A 74 -5.30 6.84 -5.44
C PRO A 74 -4.79 5.65 -6.26
N GLY A 75 -3.46 5.45 -6.30
CA GLY A 75 -2.82 4.42 -7.12
C GLY A 75 -2.49 4.80 -8.57
N SER A 76 -2.87 5.99 -9.05
CA SER A 76 -2.54 6.45 -10.41
C SER A 76 -2.45 7.98 -10.53
N ARG A 77 -1.34 8.48 -11.08
CA ARG A 77 -1.11 9.91 -11.34
C ARG A 77 -1.37 10.26 -12.80
N ASN A 78 -1.62 11.54 -13.05
CA ASN A 78 -1.76 12.13 -14.39
C ASN A 78 -0.41 12.30 -15.14
N LEU A 79 0.62 11.56 -14.74
CA LEU A 79 1.96 11.63 -15.33
C LEU A 79 2.15 10.55 -16.39
N ARG A 80 2.75 10.89 -17.52
CA ARG A 80 3.15 9.93 -18.57
C ARG A 80 4.63 10.13 -18.94
N PRO A 81 5.35 9.06 -19.32
CA PRO A 81 6.74 9.20 -19.73
C PRO A 81 6.82 9.97 -21.04
N GLN A 82 7.73 10.93 -21.13
CA GLN A 82 8.17 11.58 -22.35
C GLN A 82 9.63 11.21 -22.60
N ILE A 83 9.94 10.75 -23.79
CA ILE A 83 11.19 10.06 -24.12
C ILE A 83 11.97 10.87 -25.14
N ASP A 84 13.22 11.19 -24.81
CA ASP A 84 14.21 11.79 -25.69
C ASP A 84 15.03 10.70 -26.41
N TYR A 85 14.74 10.48 -27.68
CA TYR A 85 15.44 9.50 -28.51
C TYR A 85 16.84 9.94 -28.95
N GLY A 86 17.21 11.21 -28.74
CA GLY A 86 18.61 11.65 -28.84
C GLY A 86 19.47 11.12 -27.70
N ARG A 87 18.87 10.78 -26.56
CA ARG A 87 19.53 10.21 -25.37
C ARG A 87 19.29 8.70 -25.20
N CYS A 88 18.14 8.19 -25.63
CA CYS A 88 17.78 6.79 -25.43
C CYS A 88 18.76 5.82 -26.11
N CYS A 89 19.25 4.83 -25.37
CA CYS A 89 20.10 3.74 -25.90
C CYS A 89 19.34 2.43 -26.17
N PHE A 90 18.00 2.42 -26.05
CA PHE A 90 17.15 1.27 -26.32
C PHE A 90 17.51 0.00 -25.49
N CYS A 91 17.95 0.19 -24.25
CA CYS A 91 18.35 -0.92 -23.36
C CYS A 91 17.17 -1.76 -22.84
N GLY A 92 15.94 -1.23 -22.82
CA GLY A 92 14.72 -1.93 -22.39
C GLY A 92 14.45 -1.94 -20.87
N LEU A 93 15.34 -1.39 -20.03
CA LEU A 93 15.15 -1.40 -18.57
C LEU A 93 13.86 -0.72 -18.12
N CYS A 94 13.46 0.37 -18.78
CA CYS A 94 12.21 1.09 -18.53
C CYS A 94 10.95 0.23 -18.77
N VAL A 95 11.03 -0.74 -19.68
CA VAL A 95 9.97 -1.71 -19.96
C VAL A 95 9.98 -2.81 -18.90
N ASP A 96 11.16 -3.34 -18.56
CA ASP A 96 11.29 -4.46 -17.63
C ASP A 96 10.97 -4.09 -16.17
N ILE A 97 11.20 -2.83 -15.77
CA ILE A 97 10.79 -2.32 -14.45
C ILE A 97 9.30 -1.94 -14.39
N CYS A 98 8.60 -1.82 -15.53
CA CYS A 98 7.25 -1.25 -15.56
C CYS A 98 6.25 -2.19 -14.84
N PRO A 99 5.76 -1.83 -13.64
CA PRO A 99 4.94 -2.74 -12.84
C PRO A 99 3.56 -2.97 -13.45
N ALA A 100 3.04 -1.98 -14.19
CA ALA A 100 1.79 -2.12 -14.92
C ALA A 100 1.94 -2.87 -16.26
N GLY A 101 3.17 -3.07 -16.75
CA GLY A 101 3.41 -3.54 -18.13
C GLY A 101 2.90 -2.57 -19.21
N SER A 102 2.66 -1.30 -18.85
CA SER A 102 2.08 -0.29 -19.72
C SER A 102 3.05 0.25 -20.77
N LEU A 103 4.36 0.20 -20.50
CA LEU A 103 5.40 0.66 -21.40
C LEU A 103 5.98 -0.54 -22.15
N ARG A 104 6.03 -0.45 -23.48
CA ARG A 104 6.50 -1.50 -24.40
C ARG A 104 7.41 -0.87 -25.45
N LEU A 105 8.13 -1.68 -26.21
CA LEU A 105 8.89 -1.23 -27.39
C LEU A 105 8.30 -1.88 -28.64
N SER A 106 8.08 -1.11 -29.69
CA SER A 106 7.62 -1.60 -30.99
C SER A 106 8.75 -2.25 -31.78
N ARG A 107 8.38 -2.86 -32.90
CA ARG A 107 9.31 -3.20 -33.98
C ARG A 107 9.60 -2.03 -34.90
N ASP A 108 8.87 -0.91 -34.80
CA ASP A 108 9.19 0.32 -35.53
C ASP A 108 10.50 0.94 -35.08
N TYR A 109 11.38 1.29 -36.03
CA TYR A 109 12.71 1.86 -35.78
C TYR A 109 13.04 3.06 -36.67
N PHE A 110 12.10 3.48 -37.52
CA PHE A 110 12.30 4.63 -38.39
C PHE A 110 11.78 5.91 -37.74
N HIS A 111 12.65 6.89 -37.62
CA HIS A 111 12.28 8.27 -37.38
C HIS A 111 13.17 9.17 -38.22
N ILE A 112 12.60 9.80 -39.26
CA ILE A 112 13.33 10.69 -40.16
C ILE A 112 12.63 12.04 -40.16
N HIS A 113 13.28 13.06 -39.59
CA HIS A 113 12.71 14.40 -39.52
C HIS A 113 13.80 15.47 -39.45
N PHE A 114 13.54 16.66 -39.98
CA PHE A 114 14.50 17.78 -39.99
C PHE A 114 14.47 18.61 -38.70
N ASP A 115 13.32 18.70 -38.04
CA ASP A 115 13.20 19.35 -36.73
C ASP A 115 13.65 18.39 -35.62
N LYS A 116 14.63 18.81 -34.83
CA LYS A 116 15.16 18.04 -33.70
C LYS A 116 14.14 17.86 -32.59
N LYS A 117 13.16 18.75 -32.46
CA LYS A 117 12.13 18.66 -31.41
C LYS A 117 11.27 17.41 -31.55
N THR A 118 11.18 16.83 -32.75
CA THR A 118 10.42 15.59 -32.97
C THR A 118 11.10 14.35 -32.44
N PHE A 119 12.35 14.43 -31.94
CA PHE A 119 13.02 13.31 -31.25
C PHE A 119 12.57 13.15 -29.80
N VAL A 120 11.74 14.06 -29.30
CA VAL A 120 11.11 13.96 -27.98
C VAL A 120 9.65 13.59 -28.18
N LEU A 121 9.22 12.46 -27.60
CA LEU A 121 7.87 11.91 -27.78
C LEU A 121 7.27 11.52 -26.45
N THR A 122 6.00 11.87 -26.26
CA THR A 122 5.16 11.24 -25.25
C THR A 122 4.43 10.06 -25.91
N PRO A 123 4.91 8.82 -25.79
CA PRO A 123 4.32 7.69 -26.50
C PRO A 123 2.88 7.46 -26.06
N ARG A 124 2.06 7.10 -27.05
CA ARG A 124 0.76 6.45 -26.88
C ARG A 124 0.83 5.04 -27.46
N ASP A 125 -0.25 4.29 -27.39
CA ASP A 125 -0.39 3.04 -28.13
C ASP A 125 -1.64 3.07 -29.01
N GLU A 126 -1.80 2.04 -29.84
CA GLU A 126 -2.87 1.93 -30.82
C GLU A 126 -4.28 1.94 -30.20
N LYS A 127 -4.41 1.71 -28.90
CA LYS A 127 -5.68 1.76 -28.17
C LYS A 127 -6.08 3.20 -27.85
N THR A 128 -5.09 4.05 -27.59
CA THR A 128 -5.26 5.40 -27.06
C THR A 128 -4.95 6.48 -28.10
N ASP A 129 -4.52 6.08 -29.29
CA ASP A 129 -4.19 6.92 -30.44
C ASP A 129 -4.51 6.18 -31.75
N THR A 130 -5.69 6.42 -32.31
CA THR A 130 -6.13 5.79 -33.57
C THR A 130 -5.75 6.60 -34.80
N GLU A 131 -5.32 7.85 -34.63
CA GLU A 131 -5.01 8.77 -35.74
C GLU A 131 -3.60 8.54 -36.30
N HIS A 132 -2.69 8.01 -35.49
CA HIS A 132 -1.26 7.91 -35.80
C HIS A 132 -0.76 6.46 -36.00
N PHE A 133 -1.66 5.48 -36.00
CA PHE A 133 -1.35 4.06 -36.24
C PHE A 133 -2.04 3.55 -37.50
N PHE A 134 -1.24 3.04 -38.44
CA PHE A 134 -1.68 2.72 -39.79
C PHE A 134 -1.48 1.24 -40.11
N GLY A 135 -2.41 0.67 -40.88
CA GLY A 135 -2.28 -0.69 -41.41
C GLY A 135 -1.21 -0.81 -42.50
N ASP A 136 -0.89 -2.04 -42.91
CA ASP A 136 0.16 -2.35 -43.89
C ASP A 136 0.03 -1.58 -45.22
N GLY A 137 -1.19 -1.29 -45.67
CA GLY A 137 -1.44 -0.59 -46.93
C GLY A 137 -1.32 0.94 -46.85
N GLU A 138 -1.39 1.51 -45.65
CA GLU A 138 -1.39 2.97 -45.42
C GLU A 138 -0.07 3.45 -44.81
N TYR A 139 0.69 2.54 -44.18
CA TYR A 139 2.00 2.84 -43.63
C TYR A 139 3.05 3.05 -44.73
N SER A 140 3.90 4.08 -44.59
CA SER A 140 4.99 4.35 -45.52
C SER A 140 6.26 4.74 -44.77
N ILE A 141 7.36 4.07 -45.07
CA ILE A 141 8.70 4.38 -44.52
C ILE A 141 9.14 5.82 -44.81
N PHE A 142 8.69 6.41 -45.92
CA PHE A 142 9.02 7.80 -46.29
C PHE A 142 8.25 8.84 -45.47
N LYS A 143 7.19 8.41 -44.77
CA LYS A 143 6.42 9.22 -43.81
C LYS A 143 6.70 8.81 -42.36
N ALA A 144 7.57 7.82 -42.15
CA ALA A 144 7.86 7.27 -40.82
C ALA A 144 8.46 8.36 -39.91
N SER A 145 7.63 8.78 -38.97
CA SER A 145 7.95 9.72 -37.90
C SER A 145 7.55 9.08 -36.57
N LEU A 146 7.87 9.71 -35.45
CA LEU A 146 7.41 9.20 -34.14
C LEU A 146 5.88 9.16 -34.00
N ALA A 147 5.16 9.87 -34.89
CA ALA A 147 3.70 9.94 -34.96
C ALA A 147 3.12 9.22 -36.20
N HIS A 148 3.91 8.45 -36.95
CA HIS A 148 3.40 7.63 -38.08
C HIS A 148 3.85 6.19 -37.86
N ARG A 149 3.04 5.43 -37.13
CA ARG A 149 3.42 4.10 -36.61
C ARG A 149 2.61 2.98 -37.25
N LYS A 150 3.16 1.77 -37.21
CA LYS A 150 2.52 0.59 -37.78
C LYS A 150 1.61 -0.07 -36.74
N LEU A 151 0.38 -0.37 -37.14
CA LEU A 151 -0.59 -1.06 -36.29
C LEU A 151 -0.13 -2.49 -35.98
N ASN A 152 -0.39 -2.98 -34.76
CA ASN A 152 -0.05 -4.34 -34.32
C ASN A 152 1.44 -4.70 -34.50
N TYR A 153 2.32 -3.73 -34.32
CA TYR A 153 3.76 -3.87 -34.55
C TYR A 153 4.55 -3.88 -33.25
N GLU A 154 4.02 -4.58 -32.25
CA GLU A 154 4.67 -4.80 -30.96
C GLU A 154 6.01 -5.56 -31.13
N GLY A 155 6.99 -5.16 -30.32
CA GLY A 155 8.34 -5.73 -30.26
C GLY A 155 8.66 -6.29 -28.88
N PHE A 156 9.55 -5.62 -28.15
CA PHE A 156 9.95 -6.03 -26.81
C PHE A 156 8.92 -5.62 -25.74
N VAL A 157 8.43 -6.61 -25.01
CA VAL A 157 7.56 -6.45 -23.84
C VAL A 157 8.17 -7.15 -22.63
N SER A 158 7.85 -6.62 -21.44
CA SER A 158 8.21 -7.25 -20.18
C SER A 158 7.33 -8.48 -19.97
N GLU A 159 7.96 -9.63 -19.76
CA GLU A 159 7.29 -10.86 -19.34
C GLU A 159 7.30 -10.95 -17.81
N SER A 160 6.25 -11.51 -17.20
CA SER A 160 6.13 -11.63 -15.74
C SER A 160 7.36 -12.28 -15.10
N ASN A 161 7.88 -13.34 -15.72
CA ASN A 161 8.99 -14.15 -15.19
C ASN A 161 10.36 -13.46 -15.27
N PHE A 162 10.46 -12.32 -15.96
CA PHE A 162 11.71 -11.59 -16.19
C PHE A 162 11.58 -10.11 -15.81
N THR A 163 10.66 -9.80 -14.90
CA THR A 163 10.54 -8.45 -14.33
C THR A 163 11.74 -8.12 -13.45
N LEU A 164 12.05 -6.83 -13.31
CA LEU A 164 13.13 -6.33 -12.44
C LEU A 164 12.68 -6.16 -10.98
N PHE A 165 11.50 -6.66 -10.61
CA PHE A 165 10.95 -6.62 -9.28
C PHE A 165 10.42 -8.00 -8.90
N ASP A 166 10.33 -8.28 -7.60
CA ASP A 166 9.79 -9.55 -7.10
C ASP A 166 8.25 -9.47 -6.97
N PRO A 167 7.49 -10.21 -7.80
CA PRO A 167 6.03 -10.12 -7.81
C PRO A 167 5.39 -10.78 -6.59
N ASP A 168 6.08 -11.68 -5.89
CA ASP A 168 5.46 -12.53 -4.87
C ASP A 168 5.69 -11.97 -3.47
N ARG A 169 4.62 -11.90 -2.67
CA ARG A 169 4.69 -11.36 -1.30
C ARG A 169 5.32 -12.37 -0.36
N ILE A 170 6.13 -11.86 0.57
CA ILE A 170 6.62 -12.70 1.67
C ILE A 170 5.43 -13.08 2.55
N GLU A 171 5.17 -14.38 2.62
CA GLU A 171 4.07 -14.94 3.40
C GLU A 171 4.18 -14.50 4.87
N MET A 172 3.05 -14.05 5.43
CA MET A 172 2.99 -13.63 6.82
C MET A 172 2.81 -14.86 7.71
N PRO A 173 3.73 -15.15 8.64
CA PRO A 173 3.56 -16.28 9.54
C PRO A 173 2.31 -16.11 10.43
N GLU A 174 1.46 -17.13 10.42
CA GLU A 174 0.25 -17.21 11.23
C GLU A 174 0.24 -18.47 12.11
N VAL A 175 -0.48 -18.40 13.22
CA VAL A 175 -0.78 -19.58 14.03
C VAL A 175 -1.76 -20.48 13.27
N GLU A 176 -1.43 -21.77 13.18
CA GLU A 176 -2.26 -22.80 12.55
C GLU A 176 -3.75 -22.70 12.93
N PRO A 177 -4.70 -22.82 11.97
CA PRO A 177 -6.14 -22.71 12.20
C PRO A 177 -6.65 -23.53 13.39
N GLU A 178 -6.19 -24.78 13.49
CA GLU A 178 -6.58 -25.73 14.53
C GLU A 178 -6.09 -25.33 15.93
N LYS A 179 -4.99 -24.58 16.01
CA LYS A 179 -4.44 -24.06 17.27
C LYS A 179 -5.05 -22.70 17.63
N ARG A 180 -5.19 -21.78 16.66
CA ARG A 180 -5.69 -20.42 16.93
C ARG A 180 -7.17 -20.38 17.32
N LYS A 181 -7.96 -21.41 17.00
CA LYS A 181 -9.36 -21.52 17.48
C LYS A 181 -9.47 -21.87 18.96
N LEU A 182 -8.40 -22.35 19.59
CA LEU A 182 -8.39 -22.80 21.00
C LEU A 182 -7.88 -21.72 21.96
N SER A 183 -7.59 -20.51 21.48
CA SER A 183 -7.06 -19.44 22.31
C SER A 183 -7.36 -18.05 21.73
N PHE A 184 -7.06 -17.02 22.52
CA PHE A 184 -7.13 -15.62 22.12
C PHE A 184 -5.73 -15.00 21.92
N ILE A 185 -4.69 -15.83 21.78
CA ILE A 185 -3.35 -15.34 21.44
C ILE A 185 -3.37 -14.67 20.06
N GLU A 186 -2.47 -13.71 19.85
CA GLU A 186 -2.32 -13.04 18.56
C GLU A 186 -2.10 -14.07 17.44
N GLU A 187 -2.93 -13.99 16.39
CA GLU A 187 -2.90 -15.00 15.33
C GLU A 187 -1.80 -14.76 14.30
N VAL A 188 -1.49 -13.49 14.04
CA VAL A 188 -0.44 -13.07 13.13
C VAL A 188 0.83 -12.88 13.93
N LEU A 189 1.89 -13.63 13.60
CA LEU A 189 3.14 -13.62 14.38
C LEU A 189 4.02 -12.41 14.06
N GLY A 190 3.89 -11.84 12.86
CA GLY A 190 4.72 -10.73 12.38
C GLY A 190 6.00 -11.23 11.71
N TYR A 191 6.63 -10.36 10.92
CA TYR A 191 7.86 -10.71 10.21
C TYR A 191 9.06 -10.81 11.16
N SER A 192 9.93 -11.77 10.90
CA SER A 192 11.31 -11.73 11.35
C SER A 192 12.08 -10.59 10.65
N ARG A 193 13.27 -10.27 11.15
CA ARG A 193 14.15 -9.25 10.54
C ARG A 193 14.45 -9.57 9.07
N GLU A 194 14.76 -10.83 8.76
CA GLU A 194 15.11 -11.25 7.39
C GLU A 194 13.91 -11.16 6.45
N GLU A 195 12.73 -11.59 6.89
CA GLU A 195 11.49 -11.49 6.11
C GLU A 195 11.08 -10.03 5.88
N ALA A 196 11.23 -9.17 6.89
CA ALA A 196 10.91 -7.75 6.78
C ALA A 196 11.83 -7.03 5.78
N ILE A 197 13.14 -7.29 5.82
CA ILE A 197 14.10 -6.74 4.85
C ILE A 197 13.79 -7.24 3.43
N ARG A 198 13.48 -8.53 3.26
CA ARG A 198 13.11 -9.10 1.97
C ARG A 198 11.83 -8.48 1.42
N GLU A 199 10.78 -8.38 2.22
CA GLU A 199 9.53 -7.74 1.80
C GLU A 199 9.75 -6.26 1.49
N ALA A 200 10.52 -5.52 2.30
CA ALA A 200 10.86 -4.13 2.05
C ALA A 200 11.63 -3.92 0.74
N SER A 201 12.51 -4.87 0.36
CA SER A 201 13.30 -4.82 -0.89
C SER A 201 12.46 -4.83 -2.17
N ARG A 202 11.18 -5.22 -2.08
CA ARG A 202 10.23 -5.21 -3.19
C ARG A 202 9.71 -3.81 -3.52
N CYS A 203 9.86 -2.86 -2.60
CA CYS A 203 9.34 -1.50 -2.75
C CYS A 203 9.99 -0.77 -3.94
N LEU A 204 9.16 -0.18 -4.80
CA LEU A 204 9.60 0.58 -5.96
C LEU A 204 9.82 2.07 -5.69
N GLY A 205 9.62 2.55 -4.46
CA GLY A 205 9.81 3.97 -4.11
C GLY A 205 8.85 4.97 -4.79
N CYS A 206 7.81 4.50 -5.50
CA CYS A 206 6.97 5.37 -6.36
C CYS A 206 5.95 6.26 -5.64
N LYS A 207 5.73 6.06 -4.33
CA LYS A 207 4.85 6.86 -3.46
C LYS A 207 3.35 6.87 -3.78
N LEU A 208 2.88 6.06 -4.72
CA LEU A 208 1.43 5.95 -5.03
C LEU A 208 0.59 5.49 -3.81
N CYS A 209 1.20 4.70 -2.95
CA CYS A 209 0.60 4.22 -1.71
C CYS A 209 0.41 5.33 -0.66
N GLU A 210 1.22 6.40 -0.72
CA GLU A 210 1.14 7.55 0.20
C GLU A 210 -0.08 8.41 -0.13
N ASP A 211 -0.37 8.59 -1.42
CA ASP A 211 -1.56 9.30 -1.92
C ASP A 211 -2.87 8.59 -1.50
N ALA A 212 -2.82 7.27 -1.36
CA ALA A 212 -3.96 6.45 -0.91
C ALA A 212 -4.07 6.33 0.61
N CYS A 213 -3.01 6.66 1.34
CA CYS A 213 -3.03 6.58 2.80
C CYS A 213 -3.82 7.77 3.37
N PRO A 214 -4.86 7.56 4.20
CA PRO A 214 -5.63 8.68 4.75
C PRO A 214 -4.82 9.65 5.62
N ALA A 215 -3.69 9.19 6.15
CA ALA A 215 -2.77 10.00 6.94
C ALA A 215 -1.52 10.43 6.15
N HIS A 216 -1.46 10.14 4.84
CA HIS A 216 -0.36 10.50 3.94
C HIS A 216 1.03 10.14 4.49
N LEU A 217 1.14 8.98 5.16
CA LEU A 217 2.41 8.52 5.72
C LEU A 217 3.48 8.45 4.63
N LYS A 218 4.71 8.75 5.02
CA LYS A 218 5.93 8.56 4.24
C LYS A 218 6.30 7.07 4.11
N ILE A 219 5.47 6.32 3.39
CA ILE A 219 5.57 4.87 3.23
C ILE A 219 6.87 4.48 2.55
N SER A 220 7.30 5.18 1.49
CA SER A 220 8.57 4.85 0.85
C SER A 220 9.73 4.96 1.84
N ASP A 221 9.74 6.02 2.64
CA ASP A 221 10.86 6.37 3.50
C ASP A 221 10.98 5.39 4.68
N TYR A 222 9.87 5.03 5.33
CA TYR A 222 9.95 4.07 6.44
C TYR A 222 10.20 2.64 5.95
N VAL A 223 9.80 2.29 4.72
CA VAL A 223 10.11 0.99 4.12
C VAL A 223 11.58 0.91 3.73
N GLU A 224 12.14 1.98 3.15
CA GLU A 224 13.56 2.08 2.85
C GLU A 224 14.41 1.93 4.12
N ALA A 225 14.02 2.58 5.22
CA ALA A 225 14.69 2.39 6.50
C ALA A 225 14.63 0.93 7.01
N ILE A 226 13.57 0.17 6.74
CA ILE A 226 13.52 -1.27 7.06
C ILE A 226 14.47 -2.05 6.16
N TYR A 227 14.50 -1.75 4.86
CA TYR A 227 15.42 -2.38 3.90
C TYR A 227 16.89 -2.17 4.30
N GLU A 228 17.23 -0.97 4.80
CA GLU A 228 18.56 -0.63 5.31
C GLU A 228 18.84 -1.17 6.73
N ASP A 229 17.92 -1.96 7.30
CA ASP A 229 18.00 -2.48 8.67
C ASP A 229 18.11 -1.40 9.77
N LYS A 230 17.32 -0.34 9.63
CA LYS A 230 17.24 0.77 10.58
C LYS A 230 15.80 0.91 11.14
N PRO A 231 15.36 -0.03 12.00
CA PRO A 231 13.98 -0.02 12.51
C PRO A 231 13.64 1.21 13.35
N GLU A 232 14.60 1.78 14.08
CA GLU A 232 14.39 3.03 14.83
C GLU A 232 14.14 4.23 13.90
N GLU A 233 14.85 4.30 12.77
CA GLU A 233 14.64 5.33 11.76
C GLU A 233 13.28 5.16 11.06
N SER A 234 12.91 3.91 10.76
CA SER A 234 11.58 3.58 10.24
C SER A 234 10.48 4.04 11.19
N LEU A 235 10.64 3.79 12.50
CA LEU A 235 9.69 4.24 13.51
C LEU A 235 9.60 5.77 13.58
N ARG A 236 10.73 6.49 13.54
CA ARG A 236 10.75 7.96 13.48
C ARG A 236 9.94 8.48 12.30
N LYS A 237 10.16 7.92 11.11
CA LYS A 237 9.43 8.31 9.89
C LYS A 237 7.93 8.12 10.03
N ILE A 238 7.48 7.02 10.66
CA ILE A 238 6.05 6.78 10.89
C ILE A 238 5.45 7.82 11.87
N TYR A 239 6.18 8.18 12.93
CA TYR A 239 5.72 9.13 13.96
C TYR A 239 5.66 10.60 13.49
N GLU A 240 6.21 10.91 12.31
CA GLU A 240 6.02 12.22 11.68
C GLU A 240 4.53 12.46 11.37
N ASP A 241 3.79 11.42 10.96
CA ASP A 241 2.39 11.53 10.51
C ASP A 241 1.39 10.71 11.35
N ASN A 242 1.83 9.65 12.04
CA ASN A 242 0.96 8.71 12.75
C ASN A 242 1.49 8.32 14.14
N PRO A 243 0.86 8.79 15.23
CA PRO A 243 1.30 8.50 16.60
C PRO A 243 0.77 7.19 17.20
N ILE A 244 0.12 6.35 16.39
CA ILE A 244 -0.42 5.04 16.83
C ILE A 244 0.02 3.88 15.90
N PRO A 245 1.33 3.70 15.64
CA PRO A 245 1.80 2.71 14.70
C PRO A 245 1.63 1.25 15.15
N ALA A 246 1.72 0.94 16.46
CA ALA A 246 1.54 -0.43 16.94
C ALA A 246 0.08 -0.91 16.74
N ILE A 247 -0.87 0.03 16.87
CA ILE A 247 -2.28 -0.17 16.54
C ILE A 247 -2.48 -0.29 15.02
N CYS A 248 -2.04 0.70 14.25
CA CYS A 248 -2.29 0.73 12.80
C CYS A 248 -1.57 -0.39 12.06
N GLY A 249 -0.44 -0.89 12.56
CA GLY A 249 0.25 -2.06 12.02
C GLY A 249 -0.58 -3.35 12.11
N ARG A 250 -1.66 -3.37 12.89
CA ARG A 250 -2.51 -4.57 13.08
C ARG A 250 -3.88 -4.46 12.42
N ILE A 251 -4.53 -3.32 12.58
CA ILE A 251 -5.95 -3.15 12.25
C ILE A 251 -6.23 -2.18 11.11
N CYS A 252 -5.21 -1.56 10.50
CA CYS A 252 -5.40 -0.67 9.36
C CYS A 252 -6.06 -1.42 8.18
N MET A 253 -6.92 -0.69 7.46
CA MET A 253 -7.62 -1.16 6.26
C MET A 253 -6.75 -1.18 5.00
N LYS A 254 -5.46 -0.84 5.13
CA LYS A 254 -4.41 -1.04 4.12
C LYS A 254 -4.74 -0.50 2.71
N HIS A 255 -5.44 0.64 2.59
CA HIS A 255 -5.69 1.32 1.31
C HIS A 255 -4.42 1.61 0.49
N CYS A 256 -3.30 1.78 1.19
CA CYS A 256 -1.97 1.87 0.58
C CYS A 256 -1.56 0.62 -0.21
N GLU A 257 -1.99 -0.57 0.20
CA GLU A 257 -1.73 -1.84 -0.48
C GLU A 257 -2.61 -1.97 -1.73
N ASP A 258 -3.88 -1.53 -1.68
CA ASP A 258 -4.78 -1.51 -2.84
C ASP A 258 -4.23 -0.62 -3.97
N ALA A 259 -3.59 0.50 -3.60
CA ALA A 259 -2.98 1.45 -4.52
C ALA A 259 -1.54 1.09 -4.95
N CYS A 260 -0.96 0.02 -4.42
CA CYS A 260 0.42 -0.35 -4.71
C CYS A 260 0.58 -0.79 -6.17
N SER A 261 1.52 -0.20 -6.92
CA SER A 261 1.69 -0.53 -8.33
C SER A 261 2.05 -2.00 -8.60
N LEU A 262 2.64 -2.70 -7.62
CA LEU A 262 2.98 -4.12 -7.74
C LEU A 262 1.75 -5.01 -7.89
N SER A 263 0.58 -4.60 -7.35
CA SER A 263 -0.65 -5.41 -7.40
C SER A 263 -1.20 -5.62 -8.81
N ILE A 264 -0.70 -4.87 -9.81
CA ILE A 264 -1.16 -4.96 -11.21
C ILE A 264 -0.64 -6.24 -11.88
N ARG A 265 0.57 -6.69 -11.54
CA ARG A 265 1.24 -7.87 -12.15
C ARG A 265 1.85 -8.80 -11.10
N GLY A 266 1.45 -8.66 -9.84
CA GLY A 266 1.93 -9.44 -8.69
C GLY A 266 1.10 -9.10 -7.45
N GLU A 267 1.68 -9.32 -6.29
CA GLU A 267 1.06 -9.00 -5.00
C GLU A 267 1.55 -7.63 -4.47
N PRO A 268 0.68 -6.85 -3.82
CA PRO A 268 1.07 -5.57 -3.26
C PRO A 268 2.14 -5.74 -2.17
N LEU A 269 2.90 -4.68 -1.91
CA LEU A 269 3.79 -4.62 -0.75
C LEU A 269 2.96 -4.77 0.55
N ALA A 270 3.45 -5.53 1.53
CA ALA A 270 2.80 -5.73 2.82
C ALA A 270 3.00 -4.52 3.77
N VAL A 271 2.56 -3.35 3.32
CA VAL A 271 2.77 -2.04 3.97
C VAL A 271 2.32 -2.03 5.43
N ARG A 272 1.16 -2.64 5.74
CA ARG A 272 0.65 -2.73 7.11
C ARG A 272 1.57 -3.54 8.01
N TRP A 273 2.13 -4.62 7.49
CA TRP A 273 2.98 -5.54 8.23
C TRP A 273 4.40 -5.02 8.41
N LEU A 274 4.95 -4.32 7.43
CA LEU A 274 6.21 -3.58 7.59
C LEU A 274 6.10 -2.50 8.67
N LYS A 275 4.97 -1.80 8.74
CA LYS A 275 4.66 -0.84 9.83
C LYS A 275 4.60 -1.53 11.19
N ARG A 276 3.96 -2.70 11.27
CA ARG A 276 3.94 -3.51 12.49
C ARG A 276 5.36 -3.91 12.89
N TYR A 277 6.17 -4.40 11.95
CA TYR A 277 7.56 -4.79 12.20
C TYR A 277 8.37 -3.64 12.83
N ALA A 278 8.28 -2.42 12.27
CA ALA A 278 8.95 -1.24 12.83
C ALA A 278 8.49 -0.94 14.27
N ALA A 279 7.19 -1.00 14.53
CA ALA A 279 6.61 -0.75 15.85
C ALA A 279 6.89 -1.87 16.89
N ASP A 280 6.99 -3.12 16.44
CA ASP A 280 7.22 -4.27 17.32
C ASP A 280 8.70 -4.49 17.64
N THR A 281 9.61 -4.12 16.72
CA THR A 281 11.06 -4.31 16.89
C THR A 281 11.66 -3.32 17.88
N VAL A 282 11.13 -2.10 17.94
CA VAL A 282 11.65 -1.05 18.81
C VAL A 282 11.02 -1.17 20.21
N MET A 283 11.84 -1.48 21.20
CA MET A 283 11.37 -1.68 22.59
C MET A 283 11.21 -0.36 23.35
N ASP A 284 12.11 0.61 23.15
CA ASP A 284 12.11 1.90 23.84
C ASP A 284 11.83 3.02 22.84
N TYR A 285 10.56 3.41 22.74
CA TYR A 285 10.12 4.47 21.84
C TYR A 285 10.70 5.83 22.22
N LYS A 286 10.89 6.12 23.51
CA LYS A 286 11.42 7.41 23.95
C LYS A 286 12.86 7.58 23.47
N LYS A 287 13.68 6.55 23.66
CA LYS A 287 15.06 6.53 23.17
C LYS A 287 15.14 6.54 21.64
N ALA A 288 14.31 5.76 20.96
CA ALA A 288 14.38 5.67 19.50
C ALA A 288 13.95 6.97 18.80
N LEU A 289 12.90 7.63 19.32
CA LEU A 289 12.30 8.79 18.70
C LEU A 289 13.02 10.09 19.06
N GLU A 290 13.54 10.22 20.28
CA GLU A 290 14.22 11.43 20.78
C GLU A 290 13.38 12.71 20.58
N ILE A 291 12.04 12.56 20.57
CA ILE A 291 11.11 13.67 20.45
C ILE A 291 10.83 14.21 21.85
N GLU A 292 11.14 15.48 22.05
CA GLU A 292 10.84 16.18 23.30
C GLU A 292 9.88 17.35 23.01
N PRO A 293 8.88 17.57 23.88
CA PRO A 293 8.04 18.77 23.81
C PRO A 293 8.86 20.06 23.90
N PRO A 294 8.32 21.20 23.42
CA PRO A 294 8.98 22.50 23.56
C PRO A 294 9.31 22.82 25.03
N SER A 295 10.54 23.28 25.28
CA SER A 295 10.99 23.65 26.63
C SER A 295 10.20 24.80 27.26
N ARG A 296 9.55 25.62 26.44
CA ARG A 296 8.63 26.68 26.87
C ARG A 296 7.20 26.32 26.42
N PRO A 297 6.33 25.90 27.34
CA PRO A 297 4.91 25.73 27.06
C PRO A 297 4.31 27.04 26.55
N ASN A 298 3.29 26.94 25.70
CA ASN A 298 2.56 28.11 25.19
C ASN A 298 1.57 28.70 26.20
N GLY A 299 1.41 28.06 27.36
CA GLY A 299 0.55 28.51 28.46
C GLY A 299 -0.94 28.25 28.24
N LYS A 300 -1.31 27.49 27.20
CA LYS A 300 -2.69 27.14 26.86
C LYS A 300 -2.99 25.69 27.21
N ARG A 301 -4.19 25.46 27.75
CA ARG A 301 -4.66 24.15 28.23
C ARG A 301 -5.77 23.62 27.34
N VAL A 302 -5.68 22.36 26.95
CA VAL A 302 -6.66 21.68 26.10
C VAL A 302 -7.18 20.42 26.79
N ALA A 303 -8.51 20.30 26.90
CA ALA A 303 -9.16 19.09 27.33
C ALA A 303 -9.59 18.23 26.12
N VAL A 304 -9.23 16.96 26.14
CA VAL A 304 -9.60 15.99 25.10
C VAL A 304 -10.53 14.96 25.72
N ILE A 305 -11.77 14.88 25.24
CA ILE A 305 -12.77 13.93 25.74
C ILE A 305 -12.80 12.71 24.83
N GLY A 306 -12.25 11.60 25.31
CA GLY A 306 -12.10 10.32 24.61
C GLY A 306 -10.64 10.04 24.22
N ALA A 307 -10.08 8.96 24.75
CA ALA A 307 -8.75 8.42 24.46
C ALA A 307 -8.77 7.40 23.31
N GLY A 308 -9.68 7.56 22.34
CA GLY A 308 -9.66 6.82 21.07
C GLY A 308 -8.61 7.35 20.09
N PRO A 309 -8.51 6.79 18.87
CA PRO A 309 -7.51 7.20 17.87
C PRO A 309 -7.45 8.70 17.61
N GLY A 310 -8.62 9.35 17.47
CA GLY A 310 -8.67 10.80 17.25
C GLY A 310 -8.16 11.61 18.44
N GLY A 311 -8.48 11.19 19.67
CA GLY A 311 -8.01 11.88 20.88
C GLY A 311 -6.52 11.67 21.15
N LEU A 312 -6.02 10.44 20.96
CA LEU A 312 -4.60 10.12 21.05
C LEU A 312 -3.77 10.91 20.04
N SER A 313 -4.24 10.96 18.78
CA SER A 313 -3.57 11.71 17.72
C SER A 313 -3.53 13.21 18.02
N LEU A 314 -4.67 13.79 18.41
CA LEU A 314 -4.74 15.20 18.78
C LEU A 314 -3.81 15.52 19.96
N ALA A 315 -3.83 14.69 21.01
CA ALA A 315 -3.00 14.90 22.19
C ALA A 315 -1.51 14.89 21.86
N TYR A 316 -1.06 13.93 21.04
CA TYR A 316 0.31 13.87 20.55
C TYR A 316 0.74 15.14 19.80
N PHE A 317 -0.04 15.57 18.80
CA PHE A 317 0.36 16.75 18.03
C PHE A 317 0.26 18.06 18.81
N LEU A 318 -0.63 18.15 19.80
CA LEU A 318 -0.75 19.34 20.66
C LEU A 318 0.38 19.42 21.68
N ILE A 319 0.78 18.31 22.32
CA ILE A 319 1.88 18.35 23.29
C ILE A 319 3.20 18.78 22.61
N LEU A 320 3.44 18.33 21.38
CA LEU A 320 4.60 18.76 20.57
C LEU A 320 4.54 20.23 20.14
N LYS A 321 3.37 20.87 20.19
CA LYS A 321 3.19 22.31 19.98
C LYS A 321 3.25 23.11 21.28
N GLY A 322 3.55 22.47 22.41
CA GLY A 322 3.73 23.09 23.72
C GLY A 322 2.44 23.39 24.47
N TYR A 323 1.31 22.78 24.08
CA TYR A 323 0.05 22.86 24.83
C TYR A 323 0.09 21.91 26.02
N GLU A 324 -0.55 22.32 27.12
CA GLU A 324 -0.86 21.41 28.23
C GLU A 324 -2.13 20.63 27.88
N VAL A 325 -2.03 19.29 27.82
CA VAL A 325 -3.13 18.44 27.35
C VAL A 325 -3.55 17.46 28.44
N THR A 326 -4.84 17.49 28.78
CA THR A 326 -5.48 16.46 29.63
C THR A 326 -6.48 15.66 28.80
N VAL A 327 -6.33 14.34 28.77
CA VAL A 327 -7.24 13.41 28.07
C VAL A 327 -8.12 12.71 29.11
N PHE A 328 -9.44 12.79 28.94
CA PHE A 328 -10.43 12.13 29.79
C PHE A 328 -11.04 10.95 29.04
N ASP A 329 -11.11 9.77 29.66
CA ASP A 329 -11.82 8.63 29.10
C ASP A 329 -12.54 7.84 30.20
N SER A 330 -13.67 7.23 29.86
CA SER A 330 -14.48 6.41 30.77
C SER A 330 -13.95 4.98 30.93
N LEU A 331 -13.07 4.54 30.04
CA LEU A 331 -12.39 3.24 30.11
C LEU A 331 -11.17 3.30 31.05
N PRO A 332 -10.70 2.14 31.56
CA PRO A 332 -9.53 2.07 32.43
C PRO A 332 -8.18 2.29 31.72
N GLY A 333 -8.18 2.54 30.41
CA GLY A 333 -6.97 2.78 29.62
C GLY A 333 -7.28 3.33 28.24
N GLY A 334 -6.24 3.75 27.52
CA GLY A 334 -6.37 4.37 26.19
C GLY A 334 -6.75 3.39 25.09
N GLY A 335 -7.08 3.92 23.91
CA GLY A 335 -7.45 3.19 22.70
C GLY A 335 -8.94 3.26 22.34
N GLY A 336 -9.81 3.69 23.26
CA GLY A 336 -11.25 3.84 23.02
C GLY A 336 -11.89 2.56 22.46
N MET A 337 -12.58 2.67 21.32
CA MET A 337 -13.20 1.50 20.66
C MET A 337 -12.19 0.39 20.34
N LEU A 338 -10.92 0.72 20.10
CA LEU A 338 -9.89 -0.28 19.80
C LEU A 338 -9.53 -1.13 21.02
N ARG A 339 -9.68 -0.58 22.23
CA ARG A 339 -9.47 -1.31 23.48
C ARG A 339 -10.59 -2.30 23.79
N VAL A 340 -11.80 -2.10 23.27
CA VAL A 340 -12.98 -2.94 23.61
C VAL A 340 -13.57 -3.73 22.45
N GLY A 341 -13.32 -3.32 21.20
CA GLY A 341 -13.92 -3.91 20.00
C GLY A 341 -13.08 -5.03 19.39
N PRO A 342 -12.00 -4.71 18.64
CA PRO A 342 -11.17 -5.71 17.97
C PRO A 342 -10.61 -6.73 18.97
N PRO A 343 -10.83 -8.05 18.81
CA PRO A 343 -10.45 -9.06 19.81
C PRO A 343 -8.93 -9.14 20.05
N LEU A 344 -8.53 -9.75 21.18
CA LEU A 344 -7.11 -9.88 21.58
C LEU A 344 -6.23 -10.55 20.52
N TYR A 345 -6.75 -11.58 19.84
CA TYR A 345 -6.00 -12.28 18.79
C TYR A 345 -5.70 -11.42 17.55
N ARG A 346 -6.36 -10.26 17.42
CA ARG A 346 -6.23 -9.32 16.31
C ARG A 346 -5.55 -8.01 16.75
N LEU A 347 -5.84 -7.54 17.96
CA LEU A 347 -5.25 -6.35 18.54
C LEU A 347 -5.04 -6.55 20.06
N PRO A 348 -3.84 -6.97 20.46
CA PRO A 348 -3.45 -7.11 21.87
C PRO A 348 -3.54 -5.78 22.62
N ILE A 349 -3.79 -5.86 23.93
CA ILE A 349 -3.87 -4.66 24.78
C ILE A 349 -2.49 -4.00 24.90
N GLU A 350 -1.44 -4.80 24.92
CA GLU A 350 -0.05 -4.39 25.03
C GLU A 350 0.37 -3.53 23.83
N ALA A 351 -0.15 -3.83 22.63
CA ALA A 351 0.08 -3.02 21.44
C ALA A 351 -0.59 -1.64 21.55
N ILE A 352 -1.79 -1.57 22.12
CA ILE A 352 -2.49 -0.31 22.38
C ILE A 352 -1.73 0.50 23.44
N ASP A 353 -1.35 -0.15 24.53
CA ASP A 353 -0.68 0.49 25.65
C ASP A 353 0.71 0.99 25.27
N ARG A 354 1.41 0.33 24.34
CA ARG A 354 2.68 0.84 23.83
C ARG A 354 2.53 2.25 23.23
N ASP A 355 1.56 2.44 22.34
CA ASP A 355 1.32 3.75 21.70
C ASP A 355 0.83 4.78 22.74
N VAL A 356 -0.11 4.38 23.62
CA VAL A 356 -0.66 5.27 24.67
C VAL A 356 0.42 5.71 25.67
N ASN A 357 1.25 4.78 26.14
CA ASN A 357 2.30 5.05 27.12
C ASN A 357 3.38 5.96 26.54
N TYR A 358 3.70 5.82 25.25
CA TYR A 358 4.62 6.74 24.61
C TYR A 358 4.05 8.17 24.58
N ILE A 359 2.79 8.34 24.20
CA ILE A 359 2.13 9.66 24.23
C ILE A 359 2.10 10.23 25.65
N ALA A 360 1.83 9.41 26.67
CA ALA A 360 1.89 9.81 28.07
C ALA A 360 3.31 10.24 28.50
N SER A 361 4.35 9.56 27.98
CA SER A 361 5.75 9.86 28.30
C SER A 361 6.22 11.25 27.82
N LEU A 362 5.48 11.87 26.89
CA LEU A 362 5.66 13.24 26.42
C LEU A 362 5.02 14.29 27.34
N GLY A 363 4.35 13.87 28.43
CA GLY A 363 3.73 14.79 29.39
C GLY A 363 2.23 15.04 29.19
N VAL A 364 1.56 14.26 28.34
CA VAL A 364 0.09 14.25 28.26
C VAL A 364 -0.49 13.62 29.53
N GLU A 365 -1.39 14.33 30.22
CA GLU A 365 -2.08 13.80 31.39
C GLU A 365 -3.29 12.96 30.97
N PHE A 366 -3.34 11.70 31.38
CA PHE A 366 -4.50 10.84 31.15
C PHE A 366 -5.31 10.66 32.44
N ARG A 367 -6.61 10.95 32.34
CA ARG A 367 -7.63 10.71 33.38
C ARG A 367 -8.61 9.64 32.89
N PHE A 368 -8.20 8.40 33.11
CA PHE A 368 -9.03 7.22 32.86
C PHE A 368 -10.16 7.10 33.90
N GLU A 369 -11.10 6.20 33.64
CA GLU A 369 -12.28 5.96 34.50
C GLU A 369 -13.08 7.23 34.83
N THR A 370 -13.04 8.23 33.94
CA THR A 370 -13.68 9.53 34.12
C THR A 370 -14.69 9.77 33.01
N THR A 371 -15.98 9.74 33.36
CA THR A 371 -17.08 10.02 32.43
C THR A 371 -17.47 11.49 32.49
N VAL A 372 -17.10 12.26 31.46
CA VAL A 372 -17.54 13.66 31.33
C VAL A 372 -19.06 13.72 31.15
N GLY A 373 -19.70 14.62 31.88
CA GLY A 373 -21.15 14.75 32.04
C GLY A 373 -21.69 14.06 33.31
N LYS A 374 -20.93 13.14 33.91
CA LYS A 374 -21.28 12.44 35.16
C LYS A 374 -20.29 12.73 36.28
N ASP A 375 -19.02 12.37 36.07
CA ASP A 375 -17.96 12.47 37.09
C ASP A 375 -17.29 13.85 37.04
N VAL A 376 -17.18 14.45 35.85
CA VAL A 376 -16.76 15.84 35.64
C VAL A 376 -17.81 16.54 34.80
N ARG A 377 -18.24 17.74 35.21
CA ARG A 377 -19.23 18.53 34.46
C ARG A 377 -18.62 19.08 33.18
N PHE A 378 -19.37 19.07 32.07
CA PHE A 378 -18.86 19.61 30.81
C PHE A 378 -18.60 21.13 30.90
N GLU A 379 -19.44 21.83 31.66
CA GLU A 379 -19.32 23.27 31.91
C GLU A 379 -18.01 23.61 32.63
N GLU A 380 -17.59 22.77 33.57
CA GLU A 380 -16.31 22.92 34.27
C GLU A 380 -15.11 22.84 33.31
N LEU A 381 -15.19 21.96 32.30
CA LEU A 381 -14.12 21.85 31.31
C LEU A 381 -14.02 23.12 30.44
N LEU A 382 -15.16 23.72 30.09
CA LEU A 382 -15.19 24.98 29.33
C LEU A 382 -14.65 26.18 30.13
N GLU A 383 -14.78 26.15 31.45
CA GLU A 383 -14.23 27.18 32.34
C GLU A 383 -12.72 27.00 32.60
N ARG A 384 -12.26 25.76 32.72
CA ARG A 384 -10.88 25.44 33.12
C ARG A 384 -9.90 25.34 31.95
N TYR A 385 -10.36 25.01 30.75
CA TYR A 385 -9.51 24.80 29.58
C TYR A 385 -9.77 25.86 28.51
N ASP A 386 -8.73 26.23 27.76
CA ASP A 386 -8.84 27.19 26.66
C ASP A 386 -9.56 26.59 25.44
N ALA A 387 -9.52 25.26 25.29
CA ALA A 387 -10.23 24.52 24.25
C ALA A 387 -10.64 23.13 24.74
N VAL A 388 -11.75 22.62 24.19
CA VAL A 388 -12.26 21.27 24.45
C VAL A 388 -12.51 20.55 23.13
N TYR A 389 -11.96 19.35 22.99
CA TYR A 389 -12.19 18.47 21.85
C TYR A 389 -13.06 17.27 22.26
N LEU A 390 -14.06 16.93 21.44
CA LEU A 390 -14.93 15.78 21.66
C LEU A 390 -14.62 14.65 20.66
N GLY A 391 -13.94 13.62 21.14
CA GLY A 391 -13.56 12.40 20.41
C GLY A 391 -14.21 11.13 20.95
N ILE A 392 -15.47 11.21 21.39
CA ILE A 392 -16.16 10.11 22.13
C ILE A 392 -16.56 8.91 21.26
N GLY A 393 -16.52 9.06 19.93
CA GLY A 393 -16.84 7.98 18.98
C GLY A 393 -18.30 7.49 19.05
N MET A 394 -18.56 6.32 18.45
CA MET A 394 -19.86 5.66 18.47
C MET A 394 -19.79 4.39 19.33
N THR A 395 -20.24 4.48 20.58
CA THR A 395 -20.04 3.44 21.60
C THR A 395 -21.26 2.55 21.85
N VAL A 396 -22.37 2.80 21.14
CA VAL A 396 -23.66 2.11 21.33
C VAL A 396 -23.97 1.25 20.11
N SER A 397 -24.28 -0.03 20.36
CA SER A 397 -24.69 -0.97 19.31
C SER A 397 -26.02 -0.56 18.67
N ARG A 398 -26.17 -0.82 17.38
CA ARG A 398 -27.45 -0.66 16.66
C ARG A 398 -28.21 -1.98 16.64
N SER A 399 -29.44 -1.95 17.12
CA SER A 399 -30.38 -3.07 16.99
C SER A 399 -30.99 -3.12 15.58
N THR A 400 -31.31 -4.32 15.11
CA THR A 400 -32.09 -4.57 13.89
C THR A 400 -33.54 -4.11 14.01
N ARG A 401 -34.05 -3.88 15.23
CA ARG A 401 -35.44 -3.46 15.54
C ARG A 401 -36.53 -4.40 15.02
N VAL A 402 -36.19 -5.64 14.68
CA VAL A 402 -37.16 -6.68 14.30
C VAL A 402 -37.89 -7.22 15.53
N LYS A 403 -39.00 -7.94 15.32
CA LYS A 403 -39.72 -8.60 16.43
C LYS A 403 -38.78 -9.52 17.22
N ASN A 404 -38.77 -9.40 18.56
CA ASN A 404 -37.92 -10.13 19.49
C ASN A 404 -36.42 -9.76 19.48
N TYR A 405 -36.02 -8.60 18.92
CA TYR A 405 -34.61 -8.20 18.88
C TYR A 405 -33.97 -8.10 20.27
N GLU A 406 -34.75 -7.85 21.31
CA GLU A 406 -34.31 -7.74 22.70
C GLU A 406 -33.73 -9.04 23.26
N LYS A 407 -34.03 -10.17 22.63
CA LYS A 407 -33.46 -11.49 22.97
C LYS A 407 -32.07 -11.69 22.38
N ALA A 408 -31.64 -10.83 21.45
CA ALA A 408 -30.34 -10.92 20.80
C ALA A 408 -29.29 -10.10 21.56
N ILE A 409 -28.14 -10.74 21.80
CA ILE A 409 -26.98 -10.08 22.39
C ILE A 409 -26.42 -9.07 21.37
N GLN A 410 -26.15 -7.86 21.84
CA GLN A 410 -25.59 -6.80 21.01
C GLN A 410 -24.07 -6.98 20.85
N ALA A 411 -23.54 -6.63 19.67
CA ALA A 411 -22.14 -6.89 19.30
C ALA A 411 -21.11 -6.20 20.21
N LEU A 412 -21.23 -4.89 20.48
CA LEU A 412 -20.23 -4.18 21.28
C LEU A 412 -20.14 -4.67 22.74
N PRO A 413 -21.27 -4.88 23.47
CA PRO A 413 -21.21 -5.53 24.79
C PRO A 413 -20.57 -6.92 24.76
N PHE A 414 -20.88 -7.74 23.75
CA PHE A 414 -20.28 -9.08 23.59
C PHE A 414 -18.77 -9.01 23.39
N LEU A 415 -18.29 -8.15 22.50
CA LEU A 415 -16.87 -7.97 22.24
C LEU A 415 -16.12 -7.41 23.45
N ARG A 416 -16.70 -6.38 24.09
CA ARG A 416 -16.14 -5.77 25.31
C ARG A 416 -15.97 -6.81 26.41
N GLU A 417 -17.00 -7.59 26.69
CA GLU A 417 -16.98 -8.59 27.76
C GLU A 417 -15.94 -9.70 27.47
N ASN A 418 -15.76 -10.08 26.21
CA ASN A 418 -14.76 -11.07 25.80
C ASN A 418 -13.34 -10.53 25.65
N LYS A 419 -13.14 -9.21 25.60
CA LYS A 419 -11.81 -8.60 25.49
C LYS A 419 -11.26 -8.13 26.83
N ILE A 420 -12.04 -7.38 27.60
CA ILE A 420 -11.62 -6.77 28.87
C ILE A 420 -12.47 -7.17 30.08
N GLY A 421 -13.54 -7.95 29.87
CA GLY A 421 -14.43 -8.42 30.92
C GLY A 421 -14.12 -9.85 31.38
N SER A 422 -15.11 -10.49 31.99
CA SER A 422 -15.07 -11.88 32.46
C SER A 422 -15.24 -12.93 31.35
N GLY A 423 -15.55 -12.48 30.13
CA GLY A 423 -15.83 -13.33 28.99
C GLY A 423 -17.28 -13.80 28.95
N MET A 424 -17.97 -13.55 27.84
CA MET A 424 -19.34 -14.02 27.65
C MET A 424 -19.34 -15.44 27.09
N GLU A 425 -20.15 -16.32 27.67
CA GLU A 425 -20.35 -17.67 27.13
C GLU A 425 -21.26 -17.65 25.89
N VAL A 426 -21.04 -18.60 24.99
CA VAL A 426 -21.89 -18.82 23.82
C VAL A 426 -22.46 -20.24 23.83
N GLY A 427 -23.61 -20.43 23.19
CA GLY A 427 -24.20 -21.75 22.99
C GLY A 427 -23.58 -22.51 21.82
N ARG A 428 -24.04 -23.74 21.58
CA ARG A 428 -23.58 -24.61 20.48
C ARG A 428 -24.00 -24.12 19.09
N ASN A 429 -25.11 -23.38 19.00
CA ASN A 429 -25.64 -22.83 17.76
C ASN A 429 -25.69 -21.31 17.88
N VAL A 430 -24.93 -20.61 17.04
CA VAL A 430 -24.82 -19.15 17.04
C VAL A 430 -25.19 -18.61 15.66
N ILE A 431 -26.02 -17.57 15.64
CA ILE A 431 -26.30 -16.77 14.45
C ILE A 431 -25.77 -15.37 14.71
N VAL A 432 -24.90 -14.87 13.84
CA VAL A 432 -24.37 -13.51 13.84
C VAL A 432 -25.03 -12.74 12.71
N ILE A 433 -25.63 -11.59 13.02
CA ILE A 433 -26.34 -10.77 12.05
C ILE A 433 -25.45 -9.59 11.65
N GLY A 434 -25.07 -9.51 10.37
CA GLY A 434 -24.26 -8.45 9.75
C GLY A 434 -23.09 -9.01 8.94
N GLY A 435 -22.60 -8.22 7.97
CA GLY A 435 -21.47 -8.56 7.09
C GLY A 435 -20.21 -7.71 7.30
N GLY A 436 -20.17 -6.83 8.31
CA GLY A 436 -19.01 -5.96 8.54
C GLY A 436 -17.90 -6.60 9.40
N ASN A 437 -16.79 -5.88 9.58
CA ASN A 437 -15.66 -6.30 10.42
C ASN A 437 -16.10 -6.70 11.86
N VAL A 438 -17.06 -5.96 12.43
CA VAL A 438 -17.62 -6.28 13.76
C VAL A 438 -18.31 -7.65 13.77
N ALA A 439 -19.04 -8.01 12.70
CA ALA A 439 -19.70 -9.31 12.61
C ALA A 439 -18.66 -10.44 12.50
N MET A 440 -17.59 -10.24 11.74
CA MET A 440 -16.48 -11.19 11.65
C MET A 440 -15.78 -11.37 13.00
N ASP A 441 -15.51 -10.28 13.72
CA ASP A 441 -14.91 -10.34 15.05
C ASP A 441 -15.83 -11.11 16.03
N VAL A 442 -17.14 -10.83 16.04
CA VAL A 442 -18.12 -11.55 16.87
C VAL A 442 -18.15 -13.03 16.52
N ALA A 443 -18.24 -13.38 15.25
CA ALA A 443 -18.28 -14.77 14.79
C ALA A 443 -17.01 -15.53 15.20
N ARG A 444 -15.84 -14.93 14.98
CA ARG A 444 -14.54 -15.53 15.29
C ARG A 444 -14.27 -15.64 16.79
N VAL A 445 -14.82 -14.73 17.62
CA VAL A 445 -14.84 -14.87 19.09
C VAL A 445 -15.77 -16.01 19.49
N ALA A 446 -16.97 -16.10 18.91
CA ALA A 446 -17.93 -17.16 19.21
C ALA A 446 -17.35 -18.55 18.89
N VAL A 447 -16.75 -18.73 17.71
CA VAL A 447 -16.09 -20.01 17.33
C VAL A 447 -15.01 -20.41 18.33
N ARG A 448 -14.22 -19.46 18.83
CA ARG A 448 -13.20 -19.73 19.84
C ARG A 448 -13.82 -20.18 21.16
N ARG A 449 -14.83 -19.46 21.64
CA ARG A 449 -15.57 -19.80 22.86
C ARG A 449 -16.25 -21.17 22.75
N GLN A 450 -16.83 -21.50 21.59
CA GLN A 450 -17.37 -22.83 21.31
C GLN A 450 -16.28 -23.90 21.36
N SER A 451 -15.15 -23.69 20.67
CA SER A 451 -14.07 -24.67 20.58
C SER A 451 -13.43 -24.98 21.94
N MET A 452 -13.32 -23.97 22.82
CA MET A 452 -12.78 -24.17 24.17
C MET A 452 -13.78 -24.83 25.14
N ARG A 453 -15.09 -24.65 24.92
CA ARG A 453 -16.13 -25.13 25.84
C ARG A 453 -16.72 -26.49 25.45
N TYR A 454 -16.86 -26.72 24.16
CA TYR A 454 -17.59 -27.84 23.57
C TYR A 454 -16.66 -28.68 22.68
N SER A 455 -15.51 -29.08 23.21
CA SER A 455 -14.47 -29.84 22.49
C SER A 455 -15.00 -31.08 21.76
N ASP A 456 -15.99 -31.75 22.36
CA ASP A 456 -16.51 -33.05 21.88
C ASP A 456 -17.92 -32.94 21.28
N SER A 457 -18.34 -31.74 20.87
CA SER A 457 -19.69 -31.53 20.33
C SER A 457 -19.67 -30.69 19.07
N GLU A 458 -20.50 -31.09 18.11
CA GLU A 458 -20.72 -30.29 16.91
C GLU A 458 -21.28 -28.91 17.30
N CYS A 459 -20.56 -27.88 16.87
CA CYS A 459 -20.91 -26.49 17.09
C CYS A 459 -21.03 -25.78 15.75
N VAL A 460 -21.99 -24.87 15.66
CA VAL A 460 -22.30 -24.14 14.43
C VAL A 460 -22.32 -22.64 14.75
N THR A 461 -21.56 -21.87 13.99
CA THR A 461 -21.64 -20.41 13.95
C THR A 461 -21.93 -20.00 12.50
N LYS A 462 -23.05 -19.31 12.28
CA LYS A 462 -23.44 -18.80 10.95
C LYS A 462 -23.47 -17.28 10.98
N THR A 463 -22.82 -16.66 10.01
CA THR A 463 -22.97 -15.23 9.75
C THR A 463 -24.04 -15.03 8.68
N VAL A 464 -24.93 -14.05 8.89
CA VAL A 464 -26.01 -13.72 7.96
C VAL A 464 -25.96 -12.23 7.68
N SER A 465 -25.72 -11.86 6.42
CA SER A 465 -25.70 -10.49 5.89
C SER A 465 -26.88 -10.27 4.94
N LEU A 466 -27.16 -9.00 4.63
CA LEU A 466 -28.06 -8.65 3.53
C LEU A 466 -27.31 -8.64 2.20
N GLU A 467 -26.02 -8.31 2.26
CA GLU A 467 -25.08 -8.29 1.16
C GLU A 467 -24.62 -9.72 0.82
N ASP A 468 -24.39 -9.98 -0.47
CA ASP A 468 -23.79 -11.23 -0.97
C ASP A 468 -22.28 -11.28 -0.64
N TRP A 469 -21.67 -12.45 -0.84
CA TRP A 469 -20.28 -12.71 -0.43
C TRP A 469 -19.27 -11.74 -1.08
N ASP A 470 -19.49 -11.37 -2.33
CA ASP A 470 -18.66 -10.47 -3.13
C ASP A 470 -18.88 -8.98 -2.84
N GLU A 471 -19.97 -8.64 -2.14
CA GLU A 471 -20.32 -7.27 -1.76
C GLU A 471 -20.21 -7.02 -0.24
N MET A 472 -19.76 -8.03 0.51
CA MET A 472 -19.71 -7.97 1.96
C MET A 472 -18.78 -6.86 2.47
N PRO A 473 -19.22 -5.97 3.39
CA PRO A 473 -18.40 -4.83 3.84
C PRO A 473 -17.15 -5.18 4.65
N ALA A 474 -17.04 -6.41 5.15
CA ALA A 474 -15.86 -6.86 5.89
C ALA A 474 -14.65 -6.92 4.95
N SER A 475 -13.56 -6.28 5.36
CA SER A 475 -12.28 -6.38 4.67
C SER A 475 -11.45 -7.53 5.27
N ALA A 476 -10.83 -8.34 4.41
CA ALA A 476 -9.89 -9.39 4.82
C ALA A 476 -8.64 -8.82 5.51
#